data_AF-A0A7L0PJF4-F1
#
_entry.id   AF-A0A7L0PJF4-F1
#
_cell.length_a   1.000
_cell.length_b   1.000
_cell.length_c   1.000
_cell.angle_alpha   90.00
_cell.angle_beta   90.00
_cell.angle_gamma   90.00
#
_symmetry.space_group_name_H-M   'P 1'
#
loop_
_entity.id
_entity.type
_entity.pdbx_description
1 polymer ?
#
loop_
_entity_poly.entity_id
_entity_poly.type
_entity_poly.pdbx_seq_one_letter_code
_entity_poly.pdbx_strand_id
1 'polypeptide(L)'
;KYIFFFLSPQAQISNYASVRHSSMRYYTADKNVTCRNCDRPGHLSKNCPTPKKVPPCCLCAERGHLQNSCPARFCLNCCLPGHYFRECLERAYWNKHCNRCDMKGHYAD
;
A
#
# COMPACT_ATOMS: atom_id res chain seq x y z
N LYS A 1 2.86 62.37 7.24
CA LYS A 1 2.20 61.17 7.83
C LYS A 1 2.14 60.11 6.74
N TYR A 2 3.24 59.36 6.57
CA TYR A 2 3.38 58.35 5.51
C TYR A 2 3.01 56.99 6.10
N ILE A 3 1.90 56.42 5.66
CA ILE A 3 1.52 55.04 6.00
C ILE A 3 2.18 54.15 4.96
N PHE A 4 3.31 53.56 5.32
CA PHE A 4 3.91 52.46 4.57
C PHE A 4 3.06 51.21 4.81
N PHE A 5 2.19 50.86 3.85
CA PHE A 5 1.61 49.52 3.81
C PHE A 5 2.68 48.57 3.26
N PHE A 6 3.10 47.64 4.13
CA PHE A 6 3.98 46.52 3.80
C PHE A 6 3.37 45.69 2.66
N LEU A 7 4.01 45.74 1.48
CA LEU A 7 3.78 44.75 0.43
C LEU A 7 4.65 43.52 0.74
N SER A 8 4.03 42.48 1.29
CA SER A 8 4.64 41.17 1.46
C SER A 8 5.07 40.62 0.10
N PRO A 9 6.33 40.15 -0.09
CA PRO A 9 6.70 39.51 -1.33
C PRO A 9 5.94 38.18 -1.44
N GLN A 10 5.12 38.02 -2.48
CA GLN A 10 4.50 36.72 -2.77
C GLN A 10 5.61 35.68 -2.89
N ALA A 11 5.63 34.71 -1.98
CA ALA A 11 6.46 33.52 -2.12
C ALA A 11 6.06 32.80 -3.40
N GLN A 12 6.89 32.90 -4.43
CA GLN A 12 6.76 32.10 -5.64
C GLN A 12 7.02 30.66 -5.23
N ILE A 13 5.97 29.83 -5.16
CA ILE A 13 6.12 28.39 -5.00
C ILE A 13 6.75 27.89 -6.29
N SER A 14 8.08 27.78 -6.28
CA SER A 14 8.82 27.09 -7.32
C SER A 14 8.27 25.66 -7.36
N ASN A 15 7.54 25.34 -8.42
CA ASN A 15 7.29 23.96 -8.80
C ASN A 15 8.63 23.41 -9.30
N TYR A 16 9.53 23.08 -8.37
CA TYR A 16 10.49 22.04 -8.66
C TYR A 16 9.62 20.79 -8.88
N ALA A 17 9.37 20.47 -10.15
CA ALA A 17 8.95 19.13 -10.49
C ALA A 17 9.97 18.23 -9.79
N SER A 18 9.53 17.49 -8.78
CA SER A 18 10.38 16.54 -8.09
C SER A 18 10.78 15.52 -9.15
N VAL A 19 11.92 15.77 -9.80
CA VAL A 19 12.64 14.76 -10.55
C VAL A 19 12.83 13.69 -9.52
N ARG A 20 11.99 12.66 -9.58
CA ARG A 20 12.06 11.54 -8.66
C ARG A 20 13.39 10.88 -8.98
N HIS A 21 14.42 11.31 -8.26
CA HIS A 21 15.68 10.61 -8.20
C HIS A 21 15.34 9.26 -7.60
N SER A 22 15.01 8.31 -8.48
CA SER A 22 14.96 6.88 -8.18
C SER A 22 16.40 6.39 -7.97
N SER A 23 17.18 7.06 -7.13
CA SER A 23 18.51 6.62 -6.72
C SER A 23 18.37 5.66 -5.55
N MET A 24 17.75 4.53 -5.85
CA MET A 24 18.34 3.22 -5.59
C MET A 24 19.47 3.18 -4.55
N ARG A 25 19.14 3.39 -3.27
CA ARG A 25 20.14 3.45 -2.20
C ARG A 25 20.82 2.10 -1.92
N TYR A 26 20.16 1.00 -2.25
CA TYR A 26 20.59 -0.36 -1.89
C TYR A 26 20.94 -1.27 -3.08
N TYR A 27 20.57 -0.91 -4.32
CA TYR A 27 20.79 -1.76 -5.49
C TYR A 27 21.50 -1.01 -6.61
N THR A 28 22.81 -0.86 -6.57
CA THR A 28 23.54 -0.34 -7.72
C THR A 28 23.29 -1.23 -8.94
N ALA A 29 23.15 -0.63 -10.13
CA ALA A 29 22.77 -1.31 -11.38
C ALA A 29 23.60 -2.58 -11.69
N ASP A 30 24.79 -2.69 -11.10
CA ASP A 30 25.80 -3.68 -11.47
C ASP A 30 26.17 -4.66 -10.35
N LYS A 31 25.39 -4.81 -9.28
CA LYS A 31 25.71 -5.79 -8.22
C LYS A 31 24.59 -6.80 -7.96
N ASN A 32 24.81 -8.02 -8.47
CA ASN A 32 24.28 -9.32 -8.04
C ASN A 32 22.77 -9.42 -7.75
N VAL A 33 21.93 -8.52 -8.26
CA VAL A 33 20.49 -8.62 -8.07
C VAL A 33 19.89 -9.57 -9.11
N THR A 34 19.38 -10.70 -8.63
CA THR A 34 18.62 -11.65 -9.44
C THR A 34 17.16 -11.25 -9.47
N CYS A 35 16.63 -11.06 -10.68
CA CYS A 35 15.23 -10.73 -10.88
C CYS A 35 14.34 -11.90 -10.46
N ARG A 36 13.43 -11.70 -9.50
CA ARG A 36 12.47 -12.74 -9.07
C ARG A 36 11.37 -13.04 -10.10
N ASN A 37 11.33 -12.30 -11.20
CA ASN A 37 10.36 -12.52 -12.28
C ASN A 37 10.91 -13.48 -13.34
N CYS A 38 12.11 -13.23 -13.85
CA CYS A 38 12.71 -14.01 -14.94
C CYS A 38 13.96 -14.78 -14.54
N ASP A 39 14.35 -14.72 -13.26
CA ASP A 39 15.47 -15.44 -12.66
C ASP A 39 16.84 -15.07 -13.26
N ARG A 40 16.91 -13.99 -14.04
CA ARG A 40 18.14 -13.44 -14.62
C ARG A 40 18.71 -12.29 -13.77
N PRO A 41 20.05 -12.16 -13.68
CA PRO A 41 20.69 -11.06 -12.98
C PRO A 41 20.57 -9.71 -13.72
N GLY A 42 20.99 -8.64 -13.06
CA GLY A 42 21.19 -7.31 -13.67
C GLY A 42 19.98 -6.37 -13.58
N HIS A 43 18.86 -6.81 -13.01
CA HIS A 43 17.70 -5.94 -12.78
C HIS A 43 16.78 -6.44 -11.66
N LEU A 44 15.98 -5.52 -11.11
CA LEU A 44 14.90 -5.84 -10.17
C LEU A 44 13.64 -6.28 -10.93
N SER A 45 12.77 -7.07 -10.30
CA SER A 45 11.49 -7.49 -10.88
C SER A 45 10.60 -6.34 -11.35
N LYS A 46 10.73 -5.16 -10.76
CA LYS A 46 10.01 -3.94 -11.19
C LYS A 46 10.45 -3.41 -12.57
N ASN A 47 11.68 -3.70 -12.97
CA ASN A 47 12.31 -3.28 -14.23
C ASN A 47 12.46 -4.46 -15.21
N CYS A 48 11.76 -5.58 -14.99
CA CYS A 48 11.89 -6.76 -15.82
C CYS A 48 11.26 -6.53 -17.21
N PRO A 49 11.97 -6.81 -18.32
CA PRO A 49 11.42 -6.62 -19.66
C PRO A 49 10.39 -7.69 -20.04
N THR A 50 10.37 -8.83 -19.34
CA THR A 50 9.38 -9.88 -19.58
C THR A 50 8.07 -9.57 -18.84
N PRO A 51 6.92 -10.06 -19.33
CA PRO A 51 5.66 -9.96 -18.60
C PRO A 51 5.80 -10.42 -17.15
N LYS A 52 5.13 -9.73 -16.22
CA LYS A 52 5.14 -10.10 -14.80
C LYS A 52 4.41 -11.41 -14.60
N LYS A 53 5.06 -12.40 -13.99
CA LYS A 53 4.42 -13.59 -13.45
C LYS A 53 3.48 -13.15 -12.33
N VAL A 54 2.24 -13.65 -12.31
CA VAL A 54 1.36 -13.51 -11.15
C VAL A 54 1.93 -14.41 -10.04
N PRO A 55 2.44 -13.84 -8.93
CA PRO A 55 2.95 -14.65 -7.84
C PRO A 55 1.81 -15.48 -7.21
N PRO A 56 2.13 -16.60 -6.54
CA PRO A 56 1.16 -17.26 -5.68
C PRO A 56 0.54 -16.25 -4.70
N CYS A 57 -0.76 -16.34 -4.50
CA CYS A 57 -1.48 -15.50 -3.57
C CYS A 57 -0.93 -15.70 -2.16
N CYS A 58 -0.58 -14.61 -1.47
CA CYS A 58 -0.06 -14.68 -0.10
C CYS A 58 -1.10 -15.15 0.93
N LEU A 59 -2.38 -15.26 0.56
CA LEU A 59 -3.45 -15.73 1.46
C LEU A 59 -3.79 -17.21 1.29
N CYS A 60 -3.90 -17.69 0.05
CA CYS A 60 -4.32 -19.07 -0.25
C CYS A 60 -3.28 -19.91 -1.01
N ALA A 61 -2.11 -19.34 -1.35
CA ALA A 61 -1.07 -19.95 -2.17
C ALA A 61 -1.45 -20.33 -3.62
N GLU A 62 -2.70 -20.13 -4.04
CA GLU A 62 -3.13 -20.34 -5.43
C GLU A 62 -2.62 -19.23 -6.36
N ARG A 63 -2.55 -19.55 -7.66
CA ARG A 63 -2.13 -18.59 -8.70
C ARG A 63 -3.35 -18.01 -9.43
N GLY A 64 -3.13 -16.97 -10.23
CA GLY A 64 -4.16 -16.37 -11.10
C GLY A 64 -4.85 -15.14 -10.52
N HIS A 65 -4.60 -14.79 -9.26
CA HIS A 65 -5.12 -13.58 -8.63
C HIS A 65 -4.10 -12.91 -7.71
N LEU A 66 -4.32 -11.64 -7.41
CA LEU A 66 -3.61 -10.92 -6.35
C LEU A 66 -4.37 -11.05 -5.02
N GLN A 67 -3.71 -10.75 -3.90
CA GLN A 67 -4.30 -10.78 -2.56
C GLN A 67 -5.68 -10.09 -2.48
N ASN A 68 -5.84 -8.94 -3.15
CA ASN A 68 -7.09 -8.17 -3.15
C ASN A 68 -8.26 -8.85 -3.88
N SER A 69 -7.97 -9.81 -4.75
CA SER A 69 -8.95 -10.59 -5.52
C SER A 69 -8.99 -12.05 -5.06
N CYS A 70 -8.39 -12.36 -3.91
CA CYS A 70 -8.39 -13.72 -3.38
C CYS A 70 -9.79 -14.12 -2.94
N PRO A 71 -10.33 -15.26 -3.41
CA PRO A 71 -11.65 -15.74 -2.98
C PRO A 71 -11.66 -16.13 -1.50
N ALA A 72 -10.52 -16.62 -0.99
CA ALA A 72 -10.32 -16.95 0.42
C ALA A 72 -9.92 -15.73 1.28
N ARG A 73 -10.07 -14.49 0.76
CA ARG A 73 -9.84 -13.30 1.58
C ARG A 73 -10.86 -13.24 2.72
N PHE A 74 -10.41 -12.88 3.91
CA PHE A 74 -11.28 -12.63 5.05
C PHE A 74 -11.59 -11.13 5.17
N CYS A 75 -12.82 -10.83 5.56
CA CYS A 75 -13.24 -9.48 5.89
C CYS A 75 -12.58 -9.03 7.19
N LEU A 76 -11.89 -7.88 7.18
CA LEU A 76 -11.26 -7.31 8.38
C LEU A 76 -12.27 -6.83 9.42
N ASN A 77 -13.56 -6.74 9.06
CA ASN A 77 -14.62 -6.36 9.99
C ASN A 77 -15.18 -7.55 10.76
N CYS A 78 -15.55 -8.64 10.07
CA CYS A 78 -16.28 -9.77 10.66
C CYS A 78 -15.53 -11.10 10.59
N CYS A 79 -14.34 -11.13 10.01
CA CYS A 79 -13.49 -12.30 9.83
C CYS A 79 -14.12 -13.43 8.98
N LEU A 80 -15.23 -13.18 8.29
CA LEU A 80 -15.82 -14.13 7.35
C LEU A 80 -15.17 -13.99 5.97
N PRO A 81 -15.02 -15.08 5.21
CA PRO A 81 -14.46 -15.04 3.86
C PRO A 81 -15.43 -14.39 2.84
N GLY A 82 -14.92 -14.14 1.63
CA GLY A 82 -15.75 -13.87 0.45
C GLY A 82 -16.13 -12.41 0.21
N HIS A 83 -15.76 -11.46 1.07
CA HIS A 83 -16.03 -10.04 0.86
C HIS A 83 -14.95 -9.13 1.47
N TYR A 84 -14.90 -7.87 1.00
CA TYR A 84 -14.04 -6.84 1.59
C TYR A 84 -14.72 -6.08 2.74
N PHE A 85 -13.93 -5.39 3.58
CA PHE A 85 -14.41 -4.51 4.65
C PHE A 85 -15.54 -3.56 4.20
N ARG A 86 -15.44 -2.98 3.00
CA ARG A 86 -16.45 -2.04 2.47
C ARG A 86 -17.76 -2.70 2.04
N GLU A 87 -17.73 -4.00 1.79
CA GLU A 87 -18.89 -4.81 1.39
C GLU A 87 -19.53 -5.49 2.60
N CYS A 88 -18.96 -5.31 3.80
CA CYS A 88 -19.44 -5.96 5.01
C CYS A 88 -20.74 -5.32 5.48
N LEU A 89 -21.78 -6.14 5.61
CA LEU A 89 -23.09 -5.71 6.13
C LEU A 89 -23.13 -5.65 7.66
N GLU A 90 -22.15 -6.28 8.33
CA GLU A 90 -22.02 -6.21 9.78
C GLU A 90 -21.62 -4.80 10.21
N ARG A 91 -22.06 -4.42 11.42
CA ARG A 91 -21.61 -3.17 12.05
C ARG A 91 -20.09 -3.13 12.11
N ALA A 92 -19.51 -1.97 11.84
CA ALA A 92 -18.06 -1.80 11.90
C ALA A 92 -17.50 -2.15 13.28
N TYR A 93 -16.30 -2.76 13.34
CA TYR A 93 -15.72 -3.30 14.57
C TYR A 93 -15.53 -2.24 15.65
N TRP A 94 -15.26 -0.98 15.28
CA TRP A 94 -15.17 0.13 16.21
C TRP A 94 -16.50 0.52 16.88
N ASN A 95 -17.62 0.05 16.34
CA ASN A 95 -18.95 0.23 16.91
C ASN A 95 -19.46 -1.01 17.67
N LYS A 96 -18.72 -2.12 17.63
CA LYS A 96 -19.05 -3.33 18.40
C LYS A 96 -18.61 -3.13 19.85
N HIS A 97 -19.43 -3.61 20.79
CA HIS A 97 -19.11 -3.57 22.23
C HIS A 97 -18.32 -4.83 22.59
N CYS A 98 -17.29 -4.69 23.41
CA CYS A 98 -16.53 -5.81 23.96
C CYS A 98 -17.38 -6.58 24.98
N ASN A 99 -17.46 -7.90 24.87
CA ASN A 99 -18.24 -8.73 25.80
C ASN A 99 -17.65 -8.81 27.22
N ARG A 100 -16.39 -8.39 27.42
CA ARG A 100 -15.75 -8.36 28.75
C ARG A 100 -15.94 -7.03 29.48
N CYS A 101 -15.88 -5.91 28.77
CA CYS A 101 -15.84 -4.57 29.39
C CYS A 101 -16.90 -3.59 28.85
N ASP A 102 -17.75 -4.02 27.92
CA ASP A 102 -18.79 -3.24 27.23
C ASP A 102 -18.28 -1.99 26.47
N MET A 103 -16.98 -1.72 26.48
CA MET A 103 -16.39 -0.61 25.73
C MET A 103 -16.34 -0.95 24.23
N LYS A 104 -16.47 0.07 23.39
CA LYS A 104 -16.32 -0.07 21.94
C LYS A 104 -14.86 0.05 21.52
N GLY A 105 -14.54 -0.36 20.29
CA GLY A 105 -13.23 -0.08 19.67
C GLY A 105 -12.23 -1.23 19.63
N HIS A 106 -12.53 -2.37 20.26
CA HIS A 106 -11.67 -3.55 20.25
C HIS A 106 -12.49 -4.84 20.24
N TYR A 107 -11.86 -5.93 19.79
CA TYR A 107 -12.31 -7.29 20.10
C TYR A 107 -11.75 -7.69 21.46
N ALA A 108 -12.36 -8.67 22.14
CA ALA A 108 -11.93 -9.08 23.46
C ALA A 108 -10.47 -9.59 23.46
N ASP A 109 -9.53 -8.69 23.75
CA ASP A 109 -8.14 -8.97 24.11
C ASP A 109 -8.13 -9.66 25.49
#